data_AF-A0A952FB22-F1
#
_entry.id   AF-A0A952FB22-F1
#
_cell.length_a   1.000
_cell.length_b   1.000
_cell.length_c   1.000
_cell.angle_alpha   90.00
_cell.angle_beta   90.00
_cell.angle_gamma   90.00
#
_symmetry.space_group_name_H-M   'P 1'
#
loop_
_entity.id
_entity.type
_entity.pdbx_description
1 polymer ?
#
loop_
_entity_poly.entity_id
_entity_poly.type
_entity_poly.pdbx_seq_one_letter_code
_entity_poly.pdbx_strand_id
1 'polypeptide(L)'
;MHLSIQHLFGFKSHTKPAIKASHPPREGPATIADGSANSLRRQLIQVLLKDSMRRHGIPMHWLDCQMLLVSSRSRGEGMYLRIVMKHWDLRMLTYALAFEKSLVMDITRFEPHARDWLYGISWQFDVGDSCPYRHLPDRHLWESHSIKTSAPGDVKQDLARMFAIRDADMLMRGADAAYPAGNYDKTQPQVLPPR
;
A
#
# COMPACT_ATOMS: atom_id res chain seq x y z
N MET A 1 12.69 40.12 41.38
CA MET A 1 12.16 38.76 41.60
C MET A 1 12.52 37.94 40.37
N HIS A 2 13.54 37.08 40.48
CA HIS A 2 14.09 36.34 39.35
C HIS A 2 14.21 34.87 39.81
N LEU A 3 13.33 33.99 39.31
CA LEU A 3 13.29 32.57 39.67
C LEU A 3 13.82 31.75 38.49
N SER A 4 14.95 31.09 38.73
CA SER A 4 15.67 30.22 37.80
C SER A 4 15.16 28.79 37.91
N ILE A 5 14.69 28.21 36.80
CA ILE A 5 14.27 26.81 36.68
C ILE A 5 15.50 25.96 36.36
N GLN A 6 16.17 25.49 37.41
CA GLN A 6 17.20 24.46 37.32
C GLN A 6 16.90 23.36 38.35
N HIS A 7 15.88 22.55 38.09
CA HIS A 7 15.58 21.37 38.91
C HIS A 7 14.87 20.24 38.13
N LEU A 8 15.20 20.05 36.85
CA LEU A 8 14.60 19.00 36.01
C LEU A 8 15.57 17.94 35.46
N PHE A 9 16.87 18.03 35.76
CA PHE A 9 17.82 16.97 35.39
C PHE A 9 18.73 16.64 36.56
N GLY A 10 18.35 15.58 37.30
CA GLY A 10 19.12 15.02 38.39
C GLY A 10 20.37 14.30 37.88
N PHE A 11 21.51 14.96 38.00
CA PHE A 11 22.83 14.31 38.04
C PHE A 11 23.36 14.38 39.47
N LYS A 12 23.41 13.23 40.15
CA LYS A 12 24.37 12.98 41.25
C LYS A 12 24.93 11.57 41.12
N SER A 13 26.24 11.51 41.30
CA SER A 13 27.15 10.38 41.10
C SER A 13 27.08 9.32 42.21
N HIS A 14 27.27 8.06 41.78
CA HIS A 14 27.75 6.85 42.45
C HIS A 14 27.51 6.59 43.95
N THR A 15 26.79 5.50 44.20
CA THR A 15 27.21 4.43 45.14
C THR A 15 26.51 3.12 44.76
N LYS A 16 27.26 2.01 44.76
CA LYS A 16 26.83 0.66 44.38
C LYS A 16 26.13 -0.02 45.56
N PRO A 17 25.01 -0.71 45.34
CA PRO A 17 24.88 -2.06 45.89
C PRO A 17 24.36 -3.07 44.86
N ALA A 18 24.78 -4.33 45.05
CA ALA A 18 24.36 -5.47 44.26
C ALA A 18 22.97 -5.95 44.72
N ILE A 19 22.00 -5.98 43.80
CA ILE A 19 20.77 -6.75 43.93
C ILE A 19 20.50 -7.40 42.57
N LYS A 20 20.40 -8.74 42.58
CA LYS A 20 19.93 -9.53 41.43
C LYS A 20 18.46 -9.18 41.17
N ALA A 21 18.19 -8.51 40.07
CA ALA A 21 16.85 -8.39 39.51
C ALA A 21 16.89 -8.88 38.06
N SER A 22 16.31 -10.06 37.84
CA SER A 22 15.94 -10.55 36.51
C SER A 22 14.78 -9.72 35.98
N HIS A 23 15.10 -8.62 35.31
CA HIS A 23 14.14 -7.93 34.45
C HIS A 23 14.16 -8.56 33.05
N PRO A 24 13.00 -8.88 32.45
CA PRO A 24 12.97 -9.24 31.04
C PRO A 24 13.48 -8.05 30.22
N PRO A 25 14.16 -8.28 29.08
CA PRO A 25 14.68 -7.18 28.28
C PRO A 25 13.49 -6.36 27.78
N ARG A 26 13.50 -5.05 28.06
CA ARG A 26 12.72 -4.10 27.26
C ARG A 26 13.20 -4.27 25.82
N GLU A 27 12.31 -4.69 24.93
CA GLU A 27 12.49 -4.69 23.47
C GLU A 27 12.64 -3.23 23.00
N GLY A 28 13.83 -2.67 23.20
CA GLY A 28 14.31 -1.55 22.39
C GLY A 28 14.66 -2.06 20.99
N PRO A 29 14.61 -1.21 19.95
CA PRO A 29 14.98 -1.63 18.61
C PRO A 29 16.41 -2.20 18.63
N ALA A 30 16.56 -3.44 18.18
CA ALA A 30 17.87 -4.08 18.09
C ALA A 30 18.78 -3.23 17.21
N THR A 31 19.88 -2.75 17.77
CA THR A 31 20.87 -1.95 17.06
C THR A 31 21.55 -2.81 16.00
N ILE A 32 21.61 -2.30 14.77
CA ILE A 32 22.16 -3.08 13.65
C ILE A 32 23.68 -2.98 13.70
N ALA A 33 24.35 -4.07 14.09
CA ALA A 33 25.80 -4.13 14.06
C ALA A 33 26.35 -3.94 12.63
N ASP A 34 27.38 -3.12 12.49
CA ASP A 34 28.07 -2.89 11.21
C ASP A 34 28.75 -4.19 10.75
N GLY A 35 28.52 -4.58 9.49
CA GLY A 35 29.00 -5.84 8.90
C GLY A 35 28.02 -7.03 9.00
N SER A 36 26.88 -6.87 9.67
CA SER A 36 25.83 -7.91 9.72
C SER A 36 25.03 -8.00 8.41
N ALA A 37 24.35 -9.12 8.16
CA ALA A 37 23.42 -9.28 7.03
C ALA A 37 22.36 -8.16 6.98
N ASN A 38 21.94 -7.64 8.15
CA ASN A 38 20.99 -6.53 8.25
C ASN A 38 21.60 -5.18 7.80
N SER A 39 22.92 -5.02 7.92
CA SER A 39 23.61 -3.84 7.38
C SER A 39 23.62 -3.84 5.85
N LEU A 40 23.86 -5.01 5.22
CA LEU A 40 23.80 -5.17 3.77
C LEU A 40 22.38 -4.97 3.23
N ARG A 41 21.37 -5.57 3.88
CA ARG A 41 19.95 -5.38 3.52
C ARG A 41 19.55 -3.91 3.56
N ARG A 42 20.01 -3.16 4.57
CA ARG A 42 19.81 -1.71 4.66
C ARG A 42 20.41 -0.96 3.49
N GLN A 43 21.66 -1.25 3.15
CA GLN A 43 22.34 -0.63 2.01
C GLN A 43 21.62 -0.93 0.70
N LEU A 44 21.22 -2.19 0.48
CA LEU A 44 20.44 -2.61 -0.69
C LEU A 44 19.17 -1.77 -0.81
N ILE A 45 18.36 -1.71 0.26
CA ILE A 45 17.09 -0.97 0.23
C ILE A 45 17.31 0.53 0.04
N GLN A 46 18.34 1.12 0.66
CA GLN A 46 18.66 2.53 0.45
C GLN A 46 19.04 2.84 -1.00
N VAL A 47 19.81 1.96 -1.64
CA VAL A 47 20.18 2.09 -3.05
C VAL A 47 18.96 1.94 -3.95
N LEU A 48 18.13 0.93 -3.72
CA LEU A 48 16.94 0.68 -4.53
C LEU A 48 15.87 1.77 -4.38
N LEU A 49 15.70 2.32 -3.18
CA LEU A 49 14.81 3.45 -2.96
C LEU A 49 15.28 4.67 -3.76
N LYS A 50 16.56 5.04 -3.65
CA LYS A 50 17.14 6.16 -4.40
C LYS A 50 17.08 5.93 -5.91
N ASP A 51 17.35 4.73 -6.38
CA ASP A 51 17.24 4.41 -7.81
C ASP A 51 15.78 4.51 -8.30
N SER A 52 14.82 3.97 -7.53
CA SER A 52 13.39 4.08 -7.84
C SER A 52 12.94 5.55 -7.93
N MET A 53 13.31 6.38 -6.95
CA MET A 53 13.01 7.82 -6.98
C MET A 53 13.60 8.49 -8.23
N ARG A 54 14.85 8.17 -8.58
CA ARG A 54 15.55 8.73 -9.74
C ARG A 54 14.86 8.34 -11.04
N ARG A 55 14.50 7.07 -11.20
CA ARG A 55 13.83 6.54 -12.40
C ARG A 55 12.44 7.15 -12.62
N HIS A 56 11.74 7.51 -11.55
CA HIS A 56 10.40 8.12 -11.61
C HIS A 56 10.40 9.66 -11.48
N GLY A 57 11.57 10.30 -11.42
CA GLY A 57 11.66 11.77 -11.32
C GLY A 57 11.21 12.34 -9.98
N ILE A 58 11.21 11.55 -8.91
CA ILE A 58 10.87 11.98 -7.55
C ILE A 58 12.10 12.67 -6.93
N PRO A 59 11.99 13.91 -6.42
CA PRO A 59 13.12 14.58 -5.78
C PRO A 59 13.68 13.80 -4.58
N MET A 60 15.01 13.64 -4.53
CA MET A 60 15.69 12.80 -3.53
C MET A 60 15.44 13.20 -2.07
N HIS A 61 15.08 14.46 -1.81
CA HIS A 61 14.82 14.97 -0.47
C HIS A 61 13.36 14.75 -0.03
N TRP A 62 12.48 14.20 -0.88
CA TRP A 62 11.07 13.99 -0.54
C TRP A 62 10.85 12.76 0.31
N LEU A 63 11.65 11.71 0.14
CA LEU A 63 11.50 10.46 0.85
C LEU A 63 12.82 10.08 1.52
N ASP A 64 12.72 9.59 2.74
CA ASP A 64 13.79 8.93 3.47
C ASP A 64 13.33 7.51 3.86
N CYS A 65 14.23 6.68 4.37
CA CYS A 65 13.86 5.37 4.88
C CYS A 65 14.59 4.96 6.14
N GLN A 66 13.88 4.25 7.00
CA GLN A 66 14.38 3.68 8.23
C GLN A 66 14.09 2.18 8.24
N MET A 67 15.07 1.39 8.68
CA MET A 67 14.88 -0.04 8.94
C MET A 67 14.62 -0.27 10.41
N LEU A 68 13.55 -0.97 10.70
CA LEU A 68 13.15 -1.33 12.06
C LEU A 68 13.28 -2.83 12.21
N LEU A 69 14.30 -3.28 12.96
CA LEU A 69 14.44 -4.68 13.30
C LEU A 69 13.39 -5.05 14.34
N VAL A 70 12.78 -6.21 14.11
CA VAL A 70 11.75 -6.77 14.97
C VAL A 70 12.03 -8.25 15.18
N SER A 71 11.93 -8.69 16.42
CA SER A 71 11.96 -10.11 16.78
C SER A 71 10.52 -10.54 17.06
N SER A 72 9.96 -11.41 16.22
CA SER A 72 8.62 -11.95 16.44
C SER A 72 8.72 -13.36 17.01
N ARG A 73 7.89 -13.67 18.01
CA ARG A 73 7.78 -15.04 18.55
C ARG A 73 7.29 -16.05 17.52
N SER A 74 6.51 -15.60 16.52
CA SER A 74 5.90 -16.48 15.51
C SER A 74 6.65 -16.54 14.19
N ARG A 75 7.36 -15.47 13.81
CA ARG A 75 8.07 -15.37 12.53
C ARG A 75 9.60 -15.33 12.66
N GLY A 76 10.13 -15.21 13.88
CA GLY A 76 11.56 -14.99 14.10
C GLY A 76 11.98 -13.55 13.85
N GLU A 77 13.27 -13.33 13.65
CA GLU A 77 13.85 -12.01 13.39
C GLU A 77 13.57 -11.54 11.97
N GLY A 78 13.11 -10.31 11.84
CA GLY A 78 12.91 -9.66 10.56
C GLY A 78 12.93 -8.14 10.70
N MET A 79 12.46 -7.47 9.65
CA MET A 79 12.55 -6.04 9.50
C MET A 79 11.29 -5.47 8.88
N TYR A 80 10.90 -4.28 9.33
CA TYR A 80 10.00 -3.41 8.61
C TYR A 80 10.78 -2.28 7.96
N LEU A 81 10.43 -1.97 6.72
CA LEU A 81 10.87 -0.75 6.06
C LEU A 81 9.86 0.36 6.38
N ARG A 82 10.33 1.46 6.97
CA ARG A 82 9.55 2.67 7.13
C ARG A 82 10.01 3.71 6.12
N ILE A 83 9.15 4.05 5.17
CA ILE A 83 9.35 5.17 4.25
C ILE A 83 8.84 6.43 4.94
N VAL A 84 9.71 7.44 5.05
CA VAL A 84 9.40 8.71 5.69
C VAL A 84 9.22 9.77 4.61
N MET A 85 8.01 10.27 4.44
CA MET A 85 7.71 11.37 3.53
C MET A 85 8.05 12.70 4.20
N LYS A 86 9.04 13.40 3.63
CA LYS A 86 9.59 14.68 4.11
C LYS A 86 8.97 15.90 3.43
N HIS A 87 8.29 15.70 2.31
CA HIS A 87 7.63 16.75 1.56
C HIS A 87 6.22 16.34 1.20
N TRP A 88 5.24 17.21 1.47
CA TRP A 88 3.86 16.97 1.06
C TRP A 88 3.69 17.26 -0.44
N ASP A 89 3.28 16.25 -1.20
CA ASP A 89 2.79 16.43 -2.56
C ASP A 89 1.67 15.41 -2.82
N LEU A 90 0.56 15.88 -3.39
CA LEU A 90 -0.60 15.04 -3.63
C LEU A 90 -0.29 13.88 -4.59
N ARG A 91 0.57 14.11 -5.59
CA ARG A 91 0.98 13.07 -6.54
C ARG A 91 1.68 11.93 -5.81
N MET A 92 2.54 12.25 -4.85
CA MET A 92 3.25 11.23 -4.08
C MET A 92 2.27 10.38 -3.25
N LEU A 93 1.26 11.01 -2.64
CA LEU A 93 0.20 10.29 -1.91
C LEU A 93 -0.65 9.42 -2.84
N THR A 94 -1.05 9.95 -3.99
CA THR A 94 -1.83 9.22 -5.00
C THR A 94 -1.10 7.98 -5.50
N TYR A 95 0.24 8.07 -5.66
CA TYR A 95 1.05 6.98 -6.21
C TYR A 95 1.86 6.20 -5.16
N ALA A 96 1.66 6.44 -3.86
CA ALA A 96 2.43 5.80 -2.78
C ALA A 96 2.40 4.27 -2.87
N LEU A 97 1.22 3.69 -3.09
CA LEU A 97 1.07 2.24 -3.22
C LEU A 97 1.71 1.68 -4.49
N ALA A 98 1.68 2.42 -5.60
CA ALA A 98 2.32 2.02 -6.84
C ALA A 98 3.86 2.04 -6.68
N PHE A 99 4.38 3.09 -6.05
CA PHE A 99 5.79 3.21 -5.70
C PHE A 99 6.24 2.06 -4.78
N GLU A 100 5.47 1.76 -3.73
CA GLU A 100 5.73 0.66 -2.82
C GLU A 100 5.81 -0.69 -3.56
N LYS A 101 4.82 -0.99 -4.41
CA LYS A 101 4.81 -2.21 -5.23
C LYS A 101 6.04 -2.30 -6.14
N SER A 102 6.42 -1.20 -6.79
CA SER A 102 7.63 -1.16 -7.62
C SER A 102 8.88 -1.45 -6.80
N LEU A 103 9.02 -0.82 -5.63
CA LEU A 103 10.16 -1.03 -4.75
C LEU A 103 10.24 -2.47 -4.25
N VAL A 104 9.11 -3.08 -3.88
CA VAL A 104 9.06 -4.50 -3.48
C VAL A 104 9.48 -5.41 -4.62
N MET A 105 9.05 -5.14 -5.86
CA MET A 105 9.47 -5.92 -7.03
C MET A 105 10.98 -5.82 -7.24
N ASP A 106 11.56 -4.62 -7.12
CA ASP A 106 13.00 -4.42 -7.24
C ASP A 106 13.76 -5.16 -6.13
N ILE A 107 13.33 -5.01 -4.87
CA ILE A 107 13.95 -5.73 -3.74
C ILE A 107 13.93 -7.24 -3.98
N THR A 108 12.79 -7.79 -4.39
CA THR A 108 12.64 -9.23 -4.64
C THR A 108 13.49 -9.71 -5.84
N ARG A 109 13.75 -8.83 -6.81
CA ARG A 109 14.62 -9.15 -7.96
C ARG A 109 16.08 -9.28 -7.55
N PHE A 110 16.56 -8.45 -6.63
CA PHE A 110 17.93 -8.50 -6.12
C PHE A 110 18.11 -9.54 -5.02
N GLU A 111 17.11 -9.72 -4.16
CA GLU A 111 17.10 -10.72 -3.10
C GLU A 111 15.80 -11.54 -3.14
N PRO A 112 15.79 -12.71 -3.81
CA PRO A 112 14.59 -13.54 -3.97
C PRO A 112 13.93 -13.98 -2.66
N HIS A 113 14.71 -14.11 -1.59
CA HIS A 113 14.26 -14.50 -0.25
C HIS A 113 13.90 -13.28 0.62
N ALA A 114 13.72 -12.10 0.02
CA ALA A 114 13.40 -10.86 0.76
C ALA A 114 12.18 -11.01 1.68
N ARG A 115 11.20 -11.83 1.30
CA ARG A 115 9.97 -12.07 2.09
C ARG A 115 10.22 -12.75 3.43
N ASP A 116 11.35 -13.44 3.59
CA ASP A 116 11.68 -14.16 4.82
C ASP A 116 12.13 -13.19 5.93
N TRP A 117 12.62 -12.01 5.57
CA TRP A 117 13.10 -11.00 6.53
C TRP A 117 12.44 -9.63 6.40
N LEU A 118 11.85 -9.28 5.25
CA LEU A 118 11.11 -8.03 5.07
C LEU A 118 9.62 -8.29 5.32
N TYR A 119 9.17 -7.97 6.53
CA TYR A 119 7.81 -8.26 6.96
C TYR A 119 6.77 -7.29 6.39
N GLY A 120 7.19 -6.10 5.97
CA GLY A 120 6.31 -5.13 5.33
C GLY A 120 6.93 -3.75 5.19
N ILE A 121 6.16 -2.87 4.54
CA ILE A 121 6.47 -1.46 4.36
C ILE A 121 5.43 -0.63 5.12
N SER A 122 5.90 0.42 5.78
CA SER A 122 5.07 1.39 6.50
C SER A 122 5.41 2.80 6.03
N TRP A 123 4.42 3.69 6.09
CA TRP A 123 4.57 5.10 5.74
C TRP A 123 4.49 5.98 6.98
N GLN A 124 5.44 6.89 7.11
CA GLN A 124 5.42 7.96 8.10
C GLN A 124 5.44 9.31 7.37
N PHE A 125 4.62 10.25 7.82
CA PHE A 125 4.60 11.61 7.31
C PHE A 125 5.34 12.52 8.28
N ASP A 126 6.44 13.10 7.81
CA ASP A 126 7.26 14.09 8.52
C ASP A 126 7.44 15.31 7.60
N VAL A 127 6.29 15.89 7.23
CA VAL A 127 6.17 16.92 6.18
C VAL A 127 6.15 18.35 6.71
N GLY A 128 6.25 18.54 8.03
CA GLY A 128 6.14 19.85 8.69
C GLY A 128 4.89 20.64 8.24
N ASP A 129 5.08 21.92 7.93
CA ASP A 129 4.00 22.82 7.48
C ASP A 129 3.72 22.77 5.96
N SER A 130 4.35 21.85 5.22
CA SER A 130 4.15 21.78 3.76
C SER A 130 2.77 21.25 3.35
N CYS A 131 2.06 20.58 4.26
CA CYS A 131 0.69 20.13 4.02
C CYS A 131 -0.30 21.31 4.11
N PRO A 132 -1.07 21.61 3.05
CA PRO A 132 -2.05 22.68 3.08
C PRO A 132 -3.33 22.32 3.85
N TYR A 133 -3.55 21.01 4.12
CA TYR A 133 -4.75 20.51 4.79
C TYR A 133 -4.56 20.52 6.31
N ARG A 134 -4.93 21.65 6.94
CA ARG A 134 -4.83 21.82 8.41
C ARG A 134 -6.02 21.25 9.18
N HIS A 135 -7.15 21.07 8.49
CA HIS A 135 -8.38 20.54 9.06
C HIS A 135 -8.85 19.37 8.22
N LEU A 136 -9.46 18.39 8.88
CA LEU A 136 -10.12 17.30 8.18
C LEU A 136 -11.32 17.86 7.41
N PRO A 137 -11.60 17.32 6.21
CA PRO A 137 -12.81 17.68 5.49
C PRO A 137 -14.04 17.23 6.29
N ASP A 138 -15.18 17.83 5.97
CA ASP A 138 -16.47 17.41 6.50
C ASP A 138 -16.69 15.90 6.25
N ARG A 139 -17.36 15.23 7.19
CA ARG A 139 -17.69 13.81 7.15
C ARG A 139 -18.37 13.43 5.84
N HIS A 140 -19.23 14.30 5.32
CA HIS A 140 -19.96 14.08 4.06
C HIS A 140 -19.06 13.86 2.84
N LEU A 141 -17.81 14.35 2.86
CA LEU A 141 -16.83 14.10 1.78
C LEU A 141 -16.45 12.61 1.68
N TRP A 142 -16.45 11.88 2.81
CA TRP A 142 -16.13 10.45 2.83
C TRP A 142 -17.33 9.57 2.46
N GLU A 143 -18.54 10.06 2.75
CA GLU A 143 -19.81 9.37 2.47
C GLU A 143 -20.27 9.54 1.02
N SER A 144 -19.73 10.52 0.29
CA SER A 144 -20.12 10.83 -1.09
C SER A 144 -19.65 9.80 -2.14
N HIS A 145 -19.35 8.58 -1.70
CA HIS A 145 -19.54 7.38 -2.51
C HIS A 145 -21.02 6.96 -2.55
N SER A 146 -21.95 7.90 -2.76
CA SER A 146 -23.13 7.50 -3.50
C SER A 146 -22.64 7.31 -4.92
N ILE A 147 -22.56 6.04 -5.34
CA ILE A 147 -22.74 5.70 -6.74
C ILE A 147 -23.82 6.66 -7.22
N LYS A 148 -23.52 7.49 -8.22
CA LYS A 148 -24.59 8.12 -8.98
C LYS A 148 -25.37 6.94 -9.55
N THR A 149 -26.32 6.43 -8.78
CA THR A 149 -27.44 5.66 -9.27
C THR A 149 -28.11 6.66 -10.18
N SER A 150 -27.67 6.68 -11.44
CA SER A 150 -28.44 7.18 -12.55
C SER A 150 -29.87 6.78 -12.24
N ALA A 151 -30.75 7.76 -12.03
CA ALA A 151 -32.11 7.51 -11.59
C ALA A 151 -32.70 6.37 -12.43
N PRO A 152 -33.56 5.49 -11.89
CA PRO A 152 -34.01 4.28 -12.59
C PRO A 152 -34.58 4.53 -14.01
N GLY A 153 -34.98 5.76 -14.34
CA GLY A 153 -35.33 6.18 -15.70
C GLY A 153 -34.15 6.18 -16.69
N ASP A 154 -32.95 6.57 -16.26
CA ASP A 154 -31.75 6.72 -17.08
C ASP A 154 -31.19 5.35 -17.51
N VAL A 155 -31.17 4.37 -16.60
CA VAL A 155 -30.77 2.98 -16.93
C VAL A 155 -31.75 2.32 -17.89
N LYS A 156 -33.06 2.53 -17.69
CA LYS A 156 -34.09 1.97 -18.57
C LYS A 156 -34.02 2.60 -19.97
N GLN A 157 -33.74 3.90 -20.04
CA GLN A 157 -33.63 4.63 -21.29
C GLN A 157 -32.34 4.26 -22.04
N ASP A 158 -31.23 4.07 -21.34
CA ASP A 158 -29.97 3.61 -21.93
C ASP A 158 -30.08 2.15 -22.42
N LEU A 159 -30.72 1.26 -21.64
CA LEU A 159 -31.03 -0.10 -22.09
C LEU A 159 -31.94 -0.11 -23.33
N ALA A 160 -33.00 0.71 -23.34
CA ALA A 160 -33.88 0.83 -24.50
C ALA A 160 -33.10 1.32 -25.73
N ARG A 161 -32.15 2.24 -25.55
CA ARG A 161 -31.27 2.70 -26.63
C ARG A 161 -30.35 1.59 -27.13
N MET A 162 -29.77 0.79 -26.24
CA MET A 162 -28.93 -0.35 -26.61
C MET A 162 -29.73 -1.43 -27.37
N PHE A 163 -30.96 -1.73 -26.95
CA PHE A 163 -31.83 -2.66 -27.66
C PHE A 163 -32.25 -2.12 -29.03
N ALA A 164 -32.60 -0.84 -29.13
CA ALA A 164 -32.93 -0.22 -30.42
C ALA A 164 -31.75 -0.25 -31.42
N ILE A 165 -30.52 -0.04 -30.94
CA ILE A 165 -29.31 -0.17 -31.78
C ILE A 165 -29.14 -1.61 -32.26
N ARG A 166 -29.32 -2.59 -31.38
CA ARG A 166 -29.23 -4.02 -31.72
C ARG A 166 -30.32 -4.43 -32.71
N ASP A 167 -31.55 -3.99 -32.51
CA ASP A 167 -32.67 -4.33 -33.38
C ASP A 167 -32.50 -3.70 -34.77
N ALA A 168 -31.97 -2.47 -34.84
CA ALA A 168 -31.59 -1.85 -36.11
C ALA A 168 -30.47 -2.62 -36.81
N ASP A 169 -29.42 -3.06 -36.09
CA ASP A 169 -28.32 -3.87 -36.67
C ASP A 169 -28.83 -5.26 -37.12
N MET A 170 -29.75 -5.87 -36.37
CA MET A 170 -30.42 -7.14 -36.74
C MET A 170 -31.29 -6.98 -37.98
N LEU A 171 -31.99 -5.86 -38.16
CA LEU A 171 -32.80 -5.60 -39.35
C LEU A 171 -31.92 -5.28 -40.57
N MET A 172 -30.83 -4.53 -40.38
CA MET A 172 -29.87 -4.23 -41.44
C MET A 172 -29.12 -5.49 -41.90
N ARG A 173 -28.73 -6.37 -40.98
CA ARG A 173 -28.09 -7.65 -41.31
C ARG A 173 -29.08 -8.73 -41.77
N GLY A 174 -30.32 -8.71 -41.27
CA GLY A 174 -31.39 -9.64 -41.63
C GLY A 174 -31.90 -9.47 -43.06
N ALA A 175 -31.78 -8.26 -43.62
CA ALA A 175 -32.08 -8.01 -45.03
C ALA A 175 -31.07 -8.67 -46.00
N ASP A 176 -29.82 -8.86 -45.57
CA ASP A 176 -28.75 -9.51 -46.35
C ASP A 176 -28.52 -10.99 -45.95
N ALA A 177 -29.19 -11.47 -44.90
CA ALA A 177 -28.99 -12.79 -44.31
C ALA A 177 -30.17 -13.74 -44.61
N ALA A 178 -30.23 -14.25 -45.83
CA ALA A 178 -30.85 -15.55 -46.08
C ALA A 178 -29.96 -16.66 -45.47
N TYR A 179 -29.85 -16.74 -44.15
CA TYR A 179 -29.29 -17.91 -43.48
C TYR A 179 -30.42 -18.86 -43.06
N PRO A 180 -30.32 -20.17 -43.38
CA PRO A 180 -31.35 -21.13 -43.00
C PRO A 180 -31.44 -21.22 -41.48
N ALA A 181 -32.65 -21.19 -40.94
CA ALA A 181 -32.93 -21.44 -39.54
C ALA A 181 -32.22 -22.74 -39.12
N GLY A 182 -31.21 -22.63 -38.25
CA GLY A 182 -30.46 -23.78 -37.75
C GLY A 182 -31.39 -24.74 -37.01
N ASN A 183 -31.31 -26.03 -37.35
CA ASN A 183 -32.09 -27.10 -36.71
C ASN A 183 -31.92 -27.10 -35.18
N TYR A 184 -32.96 -26.60 -34.49
CA TYR A 184 -33.12 -26.61 -33.04
C TYR A 184 -33.15 -28.04 -32.43
N ASP A 185 -33.33 -29.07 -33.26
CA ASP A 185 -33.36 -30.47 -32.83
C ASP A 185 -32.02 -30.98 -32.28
N LYS A 186 -30.89 -30.34 -32.60
CA LYS A 186 -29.56 -30.77 -32.11
C LYS A 186 -29.25 -30.33 -30.68
N THR A 187 -30.07 -29.46 -30.08
CA THR A 187 -29.84 -28.90 -28.74
C THR A 187 -30.74 -29.49 -27.65
N GLN A 188 -31.58 -30.49 -27.96
CA GLN A 188 -32.37 -31.14 -26.92
C GLN A 188 -31.52 -32.14 -26.11
N PRO A 189 -31.61 -32.12 -24.78
CA PRO A 189 -30.90 -33.07 -23.93
C PRO A 189 -31.46 -34.50 -24.13
N GLN A 190 -30.56 -35.46 -24.38
CA GLN A 190 -30.91 -36.87 -24.49
C GLN A 190 -31.32 -37.44 -23.12
N VAL A 191 -32.48 -38.10 -23.07
CA VAL A 191 -32.97 -38.81 -21.88
C VAL A 191 -32.21 -40.14 -21.75
N LEU A 192 -31.49 -40.33 -20.65
CA LEU A 192 -30.78 -41.58 -20.35
C LEU A 192 -31.77 -42.64 -19.81
N PRO A 193 -31.63 -43.92 -20.22
CA PRO A 193 -32.49 -44.98 -19.70
C PRO A 193 -32.16 -45.31 -18.24
N PRO A 194 -33.17 -45.74 -17.44
CA PRO A 194 -32.98 -46.04 -16.03
C PRO A 194 -32.11 -47.30 -15.83
N ARG A 195 -31.26 -47.27 -14.80
CA ARG A 195 -30.52 -48.42 -14.26
C ARG A 195 -31.20 -48.92 -13.00
#